data_AF-A0A3Q9IHZ5-F1
#
_entry.id   AF-A0A3Q9IHZ5-F1
#
_cell.length_a   1.000
_cell.length_b   1.000
_cell.length_c   1.000
_cell.angle_alpha   90.00
_cell.angle_beta   90.00
_cell.angle_gamma   90.00
#
_symmetry.space_group_name_H-M   'P 1'
#
loop_
_entity.id
_entity.type
_entity.pdbx_description
1 polymer ?
#
loop_
_entity_poly.entity_id
_entity_poly.type
_entity_poly.pdbx_seq_one_letter_code
_entity_poly.pdbx_strand_id
1 'polypeptide(L)'
;MAVPFGAAASAALCVAGPAQASVGHKPLHAALVKMTPETIAERIEVRDDPLEDHVLFSSKPVFRKGGFSHGVAVRDGFIKAAKSRDGAGVSWRVTYDLTYYGARLDVTQIHVRGSDGLLKLAPTTVRRWSEECGEVLVTCGRHMTVEFEVPETVIRAVAATYRPGDRMPWSVRLKDDQGEGLTVGLAPVEVAGLVSAVDRWKR
;
A
#
# COMPACT_ATOMS: atom_id res chain seq x y z
N MET A 1 51.26 28.56 51.31
CA MET A 1 50.92 27.14 51.05
C MET A 1 49.75 27.12 50.09
N ALA A 2 49.97 26.59 48.89
CA ALA A 2 49.05 26.69 47.76
C ALA A 2 47.93 25.63 47.84
N VAL A 3 46.71 26.02 47.50
CA VAL A 3 45.53 25.14 47.34
C VAL A 3 45.29 24.97 45.84
N PRO A 4 45.12 23.74 45.31
CA PRO A 4 45.06 23.50 43.88
C PRO A 4 43.65 23.72 43.32
N PHE A 5 43.58 24.30 42.12
CA PHE A 5 42.39 24.38 41.28
C PHE A 5 42.09 23.00 40.68
N GLY A 6 40.96 22.40 41.08
CA GLY A 6 40.41 21.19 40.46
C GLY A 6 39.53 21.57 39.26
N ALA A 7 39.97 21.20 38.06
CA ALA A 7 39.19 21.35 36.82
C ALA A 7 38.09 20.27 36.77
N ALA A 8 36.83 20.69 36.77
CA ALA A 8 35.69 19.80 36.53
C ALA A 8 35.52 19.58 35.02
N ALA A 9 35.74 18.36 34.56
CA ALA A 9 35.50 17.93 33.19
C ALA A 9 34.01 17.63 33.00
N SER A 10 33.29 18.50 32.29
CA SER A 10 31.92 18.24 31.85
C SER A 10 31.92 17.26 30.68
N ALA A 11 31.56 16.00 30.96
CA ALA A 11 31.31 14.99 29.93
C ALA A 11 29.97 15.28 29.24
N ALA A 12 30.02 15.74 28.00
CA ALA A 12 28.85 15.88 27.14
C ALA A 12 28.41 14.49 26.66
N LEU A 13 27.34 13.96 27.26
CA LEU A 13 26.61 12.80 26.76
C LEU A 13 25.86 13.19 25.48
N CYS A 14 26.42 12.83 24.33
CA CYS A 14 25.68 12.81 23.07
C CYS A 14 24.56 11.76 23.19
N VAL A 15 23.34 12.21 23.46
CA VAL A 15 22.13 11.38 23.29
C VAL A 15 21.98 11.15 21.79
N ALA A 16 22.49 10.02 21.30
CA ALA A 16 22.17 9.52 19.97
C ALA A 16 20.68 9.17 19.97
N GLY A 17 19.85 10.10 19.49
CA GLY A 17 18.45 9.81 19.20
C GLY A 17 18.38 8.62 18.24
N PRO A 18 17.36 7.74 18.38
CA PRO A 18 17.23 6.62 17.46
C PRO A 18 17.13 7.17 16.06
N ALA A 19 18.09 6.81 15.21
CA ALA A 19 18.02 7.04 13.79
C ALA A 19 16.74 6.35 13.31
N GLN A 20 15.69 7.13 13.05
CA GLN A 20 14.57 6.66 12.27
C GLN A 20 15.15 6.33 10.90
N ALA A 21 15.40 5.04 10.67
CA ALA A 21 15.62 4.53 9.33
C ALA A 21 14.40 4.96 8.52
N SER A 22 14.57 5.99 7.70
CA SER A 22 13.58 6.37 6.72
C SER A 22 13.47 5.20 5.76
N VAL A 23 12.46 4.37 5.97
CA VAL A 23 12.09 3.34 5.00
C VAL A 23 11.88 4.09 3.69
N GLY A 24 12.78 3.86 2.72
CA GLY A 24 12.83 4.58 1.46
C GLY A 24 11.62 4.25 0.61
N HIS A 25 10.52 4.97 0.81
CA HIS A 25 9.34 4.83 -0.01
C HIS A 25 9.49 5.67 -1.27
N LYS A 26 9.23 5.08 -2.43
CA LYS A 26 9.11 5.84 -3.67
C LYS A 26 7.91 6.80 -3.51
N PRO A 27 8.10 8.12 -3.67
CA PRO A 27 6.99 9.07 -3.57
C PRO A 27 5.94 8.79 -4.64
N LEU A 28 4.69 9.09 -4.34
CA LEU A 28 3.58 8.94 -5.28
C LEU A 28 3.83 9.72 -6.57
N HIS A 29 3.26 9.26 -7.68
CA HIS A 29 3.41 9.92 -8.98
C HIS A 29 2.78 11.32 -8.96
N ALA A 30 3.46 12.31 -9.53
CA ALA A 30 3.04 13.71 -9.46
C ALA A 30 1.64 13.95 -10.09
N ALA A 31 1.29 13.19 -11.14
CA ALA A 31 -0.03 13.28 -11.75
C ALA A 31 -1.15 12.76 -10.83
N LEU A 32 -0.86 11.74 -10.01
CA LEU A 32 -1.86 11.14 -9.12
C LEU A 32 -2.21 12.09 -7.96
N VAL A 33 -1.23 12.77 -7.39
CA VAL A 33 -1.44 13.70 -6.26
C VAL A 33 -2.07 15.03 -6.66
N LYS A 34 -2.19 15.29 -7.97
CA LYS A 34 -2.96 16.42 -8.53
C LYS A 34 -4.45 16.09 -8.69
N MET A 35 -4.82 14.82 -8.62
CA MET A 35 -6.23 14.42 -8.66
C MET A 35 -6.89 14.74 -7.32
N THR A 36 -8.19 14.98 -7.33
CA THR A 36 -9.00 15.07 -6.10
C THR A 36 -9.74 13.76 -5.88
N PRO A 37 -10.18 13.45 -4.64
CA PRO A 37 -11.04 12.31 -4.36
C PRO A 37 -12.30 12.29 -5.23
N GLU A 38 -12.87 13.44 -5.53
CA GLU A 38 -14.05 13.60 -6.38
C GLU A 38 -13.75 13.16 -7.82
N THR A 39 -12.66 13.68 -8.40
CA THR A 39 -12.21 13.27 -9.74
C THR A 39 -11.89 11.78 -9.82
N ILE A 40 -11.36 11.21 -8.74
CA ILE A 40 -11.11 9.76 -8.68
C ILE A 40 -12.41 8.99 -8.59
N ALA A 41 -13.35 9.41 -7.74
CA ALA A 41 -14.63 8.76 -7.57
C ALA A 41 -15.43 8.67 -8.88
N GLU A 42 -15.34 9.68 -9.75
CA GLU A 42 -15.93 9.68 -11.09
C GLU A 42 -15.30 8.65 -12.05
N ARG A 43 -14.07 8.20 -11.74
CA ARG A 43 -13.32 7.21 -12.54
C ARG A 43 -13.30 5.83 -11.90
N ILE A 44 -13.96 5.65 -10.76
CA ILE A 44 -14.12 4.35 -10.14
C ILE A 44 -14.99 3.49 -11.05
N GLU A 45 -14.50 2.31 -11.36
CA GLU A 45 -15.31 1.31 -12.03
C GLU A 45 -16.35 0.79 -11.04
N VAL A 46 -17.62 0.83 -11.45
CA VAL A 46 -18.75 0.27 -10.71
C VAL A 46 -19.32 -0.86 -11.54
N ARG A 47 -19.35 -2.07 -10.98
CA ARG A 47 -20.00 -3.24 -11.57
C ARG A 47 -21.21 -3.61 -10.72
N ASP A 48 -22.39 -3.34 -11.27
CA ASP A 48 -23.69 -3.61 -10.67
C ASP A 48 -24.35 -4.76 -11.45
N ASP A 49 -23.93 -5.99 -11.17
CA ASP A 49 -24.48 -7.19 -11.81
C ASP A 49 -25.71 -7.66 -11.03
N PRO A 50 -26.91 -7.72 -11.63
CA PRO A 50 -28.14 -8.13 -10.94
C PRO A 50 -28.13 -9.59 -10.46
N LEU A 51 -27.19 -10.41 -10.93
CA LEU A 51 -27.00 -11.79 -10.49
C LEU A 51 -26.05 -11.91 -9.28
N GLU A 52 -25.42 -10.83 -8.87
CA GLU A 52 -24.53 -10.77 -7.71
C GLU A 52 -25.25 -10.13 -6.50
N ASP A 53 -24.89 -10.58 -5.29
CA ASP A 53 -25.43 -10.08 -4.03
C ASP A 53 -24.80 -8.75 -3.56
N HIS A 54 -23.82 -8.25 -4.30
CA HIS A 54 -23.07 -7.04 -4.00
C HIS A 54 -22.82 -6.20 -5.26
N VAL A 55 -22.45 -4.93 -5.04
CA VAL A 55 -21.92 -4.05 -6.08
C VAL A 55 -20.42 -3.91 -5.88
N LEU A 56 -19.66 -4.14 -6.94
CA LEU A 56 -18.20 -4.05 -6.91
C LEU A 56 -17.74 -2.67 -7.37
N PHE A 57 -16.86 -2.06 -6.59
CA PHE A 57 -16.17 -0.81 -6.89
C PHE A 57 -14.68 -1.08 -7.03
N SER A 58 -14.02 -0.49 -8.01
CA SER A 58 -12.60 -0.74 -8.29
C SER A 58 -11.88 0.54 -8.69
N SER A 59 -10.76 0.83 -8.03
CA SER A 59 -9.85 1.93 -8.40
C SER A 59 -8.86 1.55 -9.50
N LYS A 60 -8.88 0.30 -10.00
CA LYS A 60 -7.92 -0.19 -11.01
C LYS A 60 -7.80 0.70 -12.26
N PRO A 61 -8.89 1.18 -12.89
CA PRO A 61 -8.76 1.99 -14.11
C PRO A 61 -8.37 3.45 -13.85
N VAL A 62 -8.34 3.91 -12.59
CA VAL A 62 -8.12 5.33 -12.25
C VAL A 62 -6.71 5.77 -12.66
N PHE A 63 -5.70 5.04 -12.20
CA PHE A 63 -4.31 5.40 -12.40
C PHE A 63 -3.40 4.18 -12.22
N ARG A 64 -2.71 3.78 -13.29
CA ARG A 64 -1.76 2.66 -13.23
C ARG A 64 -0.48 3.08 -12.53
N LYS A 65 -0.17 2.46 -11.38
CA LYS A 65 1.03 2.78 -10.59
C LYS A 65 2.18 1.86 -10.96
N GLY A 66 3.08 2.36 -11.80
CA GLY A 66 4.34 1.68 -12.14
C GLY A 66 5.51 2.08 -11.25
N GLY A 67 6.32 1.11 -10.85
CA GLY A 67 7.59 1.39 -10.17
C GLY A 67 8.47 0.17 -10.01
N PHE A 68 9.66 0.39 -9.49
CA PHE A 68 10.60 -0.66 -9.12
C PHE A 68 10.98 -0.47 -7.66
N SER A 69 10.98 -1.54 -6.87
CA SER A 69 11.32 -1.55 -5.45
C SER A 69 12.04 -2.86 -5.14
N HIS A 70 13.29 -2.79 -4.67
CA HIS A 70 14.06 -3.95 -4.19
C HIS A 70 14.08 -5.15 -5.17
N GLY A 71 14.32 -4.92 -6.46
CA GLY A 71 14.35 -6.00 -7.46
C GLY A 71 12.98 -6.45 -7.99
N VAL A 72 11.90 -5.85 -7.48
CA VAL A 72 10.51 -6.16 -7.88
C VAL A 72 9.89 -4.96 -8.56
N ALA A 73 9.38 -5.16 -9.77
CA ALA A 73 8.56 -4.17 -10.46
C ALA A 73 7.13 -4.22 -9.89
N VAL A 74 6.65 -3.13 -9.32
CA VAL A 74 5.25 -2.94 -8.97
C VAL A 74 4.55 -2.45 -10.23
N ARG A 75 3.76 -3.32 -10.85
CA ARG A 75 3.04 -3.04 -12.11
C ARG A 75 1.80 -2.21 -11.86
N ASP A 76 1.11 -2.51 -10.76
CA ASP A 76 0.00 -1.73 -10.25
C ASP A 76 -0.28 -2.04 -8.77
N GLY A 77 -1.01 -1.16 -8.13
CA GLY A 77 -1.56 -1.37 -6.79
C GLY A 77 -2.88 -0.63 -6.67
N PHE A 78 -3.97 -1.29 -6.35
CA PHE A 78 -5.32 -0.70 -6.39
C PHE A 78 -6.21 -1.27 -5.28
N ILE A 79 -7.32 -0.60 -5.02
CA ILE A 79 -8.28 -0.97 -3.99
C ILE A 79 -9.64 -1.27 -4.62
N LYS A 80 -10.32 -2.27 -4.06
CA LYS A 80 -11.68 -2.65 -4.38
C LYS A 80 -12.55 -2.58 -3.14
N ALA A 81 -13.84 -2.33 -3.37
CA ALA A 81 -14.87 -2.50 -2.37
C ALA A 81 -15.99 -3.38 -2.93
N ALA A 82 -16.55 -4.26 -2.12
CA ALA A 82 -17.81 -4.92 -2.43
C ALA A 82 -18.84 -4.50 -1.39
N LYS A 83 -19.85 -3.75 -1.82
CA LYS A 83 -20.95 -3.27 -0.96
C LYS A 83 -22.12 -4.22 -1.10
N SER A 84 -22.51 -4.87 0.00
CA SER A 84 -23.64 -5.79 -0.02
C SER A 84 -24.93 -5.04 -0.39
N ARG A 85 -25.76 -5.67 -1.21
CA ARG A 85 -27.05 -5.08 -1.60
C ARG A 85 -27.95 -4.94 -0.38
N ASP A 86 -28.00 -5.93 0.50
CA ASP A 86 -28.85 -5.92 1.70
C ASP A 86 -28.43 -4.85 2.74
N GLY A 87 -27.33 -4.14 2.50
CA GLY A 87 -26.80 -3.11 3.39
C GLY A 87 -25.97 -3.65 4.55
N ALA A 88 -25.67 -4.95 4.59
CA ALA A 88 -24.95 -5.61 5.70
C ALA A 88 -23.50 -5.12 5.89
N GLY A 89 -22.90 -4.47 4.89
CA GLY A 89 -21.59 -3.84 5.03
C GLY A 89 -20.82 -3.73 3.72
N VAL A 90 -19.56 -3.29 3.85
CA VAL A 90 -18.62 -3.16 2.73
C VAL A 90 -17.37 -3.96 3.06
N SER A 91 -16.98 -4.88 2.18
CA SER A 91 -15.67 -5.55 2.26
C SER A 91 -14.65 -4.80 1.40
N TRP A 92 -13.45 -4.60 1.93
CA TRP A 92 -12.39 -3.83 1.29
C TRP A 92 -11.19 -4.71 1.01
N ARG A 93 -10.71 -4.68 -0.24
CA ARG A 93 -9.59 -5.49 -0.69
C ARG A 93 -8.55 -4.63 -1.39
N VAL A 94 -7.30 -4.86 -1.06
CA VAL A 94 -6.16 -4.23 -1.72
C VAL A 94 -5.46 -5.27 -2.57
N THR A 95 -5.14 -4.90 -3.80
CA THR A 95 -4.49 -5.78 -4.78
C THR A 95 -3.20 -5.13 -5.27
N TYR A 96 -2.12 -5.90 -5.35
CA TYR A 96 -0.88 -5.50 -5.99
C TYR A 96 -0.51 -6.50 -7.09
N ASP A 97 -0.21 -5.96 -8.28
CA ASP A 97 0.36 -6.70 -9.39
C ASP A 97 1.87 -6.44 -9.42
N LEU A 98 2.67 -7.51 -9.32
CA LEU A 98 4.11 -7.49 -9.15
C LEU A 98 4.79 -8.32 -10.24
N THR A 99 5.99 -7.91 -10.65
CA THR A 99 6.90 -8.72 -11.45
C THR A 99 8.24 -8.80 -10.73
N TYR A 100 8.71 -10.01 -10.45
CA TYR A 100 10.01 -10.24 -9.81
C TYR A 100 10.96 -10.98 -10.76
N TYR A 101 12.26 -10.74 -10.57
CA TYR A 101 13.34 -11.35 -11.33
C TYR A 101 14.25 -12.08 -10.36
N GLY A 102 14.43 -13.40 -10.53
CA GLY A 102 15.29 -14.21 -9.65
C GLY A 102 14.51 -15.04 -8.62
N ALA A 103 14.99 -15.05 -7.37
CA ALA A 103 14.44 -15.88 -6.30
C ALA A 103 12.96 -15.58 -6.05
N ARG A 104 12.21 -16.63 -5.72
CA ARG A 104 10.76 -16.54 -5.53
C ARG A 104 10.43 -15.75 -4.27
N LEU A 105 9.65 -14.68 -4.42
CA LEU A 105 8.98 -14.04 -3.29
C LEU A 105 7.69 -14.82 -2.96
N ASP A 106 7.64 -15.47 -1.80
CA ASP A 106 6.43 -16.15 -1.32
C ASP A 106 5.74 -15.30 -0.27
N VAL A 107 4.82 -14.41 -0.68
CA VAL A 107 4.14 -13.51 0.27
C VAL A 107 3.19 -14.33 1.14
N THR A 108 3.49 -14.39 2.44
CA THR A 108 2.70 -15.09 3.45
C THR A 108 2.13 -14.13 4.50
N GLN A 109 2.71 -12.93 4.62
CA GLN A 109 2.33 -11.95 5.63
C GLN A 109 2.25 -10.55 5.04
N ILE A 110 1.30 -9.76 5.55
CA ILE A 110 1.09 -8.37 5.16
C ILE A 110 1.04 -7.51 6.40
N HIS A 111 1.87 -6.48 6.42
CA HIS A 111 1.99 -5.57 7.54
C HIS A 111 1.54 -4.18 7.10
N VAL A 112 0.56 -3.63 7.82
CA VAL A 112 0.05 -2.27 7.60
C VAL A 112 -0.03 -1.53 8.93
N ARG A 113 -0.10 -0.19 8.88
CA ARG A 113 -0.38 0.61 10.07
C ARG A 113 -1.88 0.88 10.16
N GLY A 114 -2.50 0.42 11.24
CA GLY A 114 -3.84 0.81 11.67
C GLY A 114 -3.80 1.93 12.72
N SER A 115 -4.95 2.27 13.28
CA SER A 115 -5.10 3.24 14.38
C SER A 115 -4.31 2.83 15.63
N ASP A 116 -4.35 1.55 15.97
CA ASP A 116 -3.76 1.00 17.21
C ASP A 116 -2.33 0.47 17.01
N GLY A 117 -1.70 0.81 15.88
CA GLY A 117 -0.33 0.43 15.56
C GLY A 117 -0.23 -0.60 14.42
N LEU A 118 0.70 -1.54 14.57
CA LEU A 118 1.00 -2.52 13.52
C LEU A 118 -0.11 -3.58 13.44
N LEU A 119 -0.73 -3.71 12.27
CA LEU A 119 -1.67 -4.76 11.94
C LEU A 119 -0.98 -5.79 11.02
N LYS A 120 -1.09 -7.07 11.40
CA LYS A 120 -0.61 -8.21 10.60
C LYS A 120 -1.81 -8.90 9.98
N LEU A 121 -1.77 -9.05 8.66
CA LEU A 121 -2.80 -9.63 7.82
C LEU A 121 -2.22 -10.80 7.03
N ALA A 122 -3.08 -11.72 6.61
CA ALA A 122 -2.74 -12.76 5.65
C ALA A 122 -3.22 -12.35 4.25
N PRO A 123 -2.52 -12.76 3.18
CA PRO A 123 -3.06 -12.63 1.85
C PRO A 123 -4.30 -13.51 1.70
N THR A 124 -5.38 -12.96 1.13
CA THR A 124 -6.56 -13.74 0.74
C THR A 124 -6.32 -14.47 -0.58
N THR A 125 -5.44 -13.96 -1.42
CA THR A 125 -5.06 -14.60 -2.67
C THR A 125 -3.62 -14.25 -3.05
N VAL A 126 -2.86 -15.27 -3.46
CA VAL A 126 -1.56 -15.10 -4.12
C VAL A 126 -1.59 -15.89 -5.43
N ARG A 127 -1.79 -15.20 -6.55
CA ARG A 127 -1.79 -15.80 -7.89
C ARG A 127 -0.45 -15.56 -8.54
N ARG A 128 0.08 -16.57 -9.22
CA ARG A 128 1.37 -16.50 -9.92
C ARG A 128 1.20 -17.02 -11.33
N TRP A 129 1.84 -16.35 -12.27
CA TRP A 129 1.95 -16.82 -13.64
C TRP A 129 3.30 -16.39 -14.19
N SER A 130 3.89 -17.26 -14.99
CA SER A 130 5.07 -16.93 -15.79
C SER A 130 4.61 -16.43 -17.12
N GLU A 131 5.25 -15.40 -17.66
CA GLU A 131 5.39 -15.24 -19.11
C GLU A 131 6.35 -14.09 -19.40
N GLU A 132 7.16 -14.29 -20.44
CA GLU A 132 8.28 -13.46 -20.92
C GLU A 132 9.65 -13.78 -20.29
N CYS A 133 10.26 -14.84 -20.81
CA CYS A 133 11.70 -14.89 -20.97
C CYS A 133 12.01 -14.21 -22.32
N GLY A 134 12.78 -13.12 -22.32
CA GLY A 134 13.37 -12.67 -23.58
C GLY A 134 14.36 -13.73 -24.07
N GLU A 135 14.45 -13.98 -25.38
CA GLU A 135 15.33 -15.01 -25.96
C GLU A 135 16.81 -14.87 -25.54
N VAL A 136 17.20 -13.67 -25.06
CA VAL A 136 18.57 -13.29 -24.68
C VAL A 136 18.74 -13.02 -23.17
N LEU A 137 17.68 -13.14 -22.36
CA LEU A 137 17.73 -12.83 -20.92
C LEU A 137 17.91 -14.09 -20.07
N VAL A 138 18.91 -14.06 -19.19
CA VAL A 138 19.23 -15.15 -18.23
C VAL A 138 18.16 -15.27 -17.13
N THR A 139 17.34 -14.24 -16.92
CA THR A 139 16.29 -14.21 -15.90
C THR A 139 14.93 -13.87 -16.50
N CYS A 140 13.95 -14.76 -16.29
CA CYS A 140 12.58 -14.54 -16.75
C CYS A 140 11.82 -13.66 -15.75
N GLY A 141 10.99 -12.76 -16.28
CA GLY A 141 10.01 -12.04 -15.47
C GLY A 141 8.96 -13.01 -14.94
N ARG A 142 8.71 -12.98 -13.63
CA ARG A 142 7.66 -13.78 -13.00
C ARG A 142 6.62 -12.85 -12.43
N HIS A 143 5.36 -13.08 -12.78
CA HIS A 143 4.26 -12.23 -12.35
C HIS A 143 3.56 -12.81 -11.14
N MET A 144 3.11 -11.92 -10.26
CA MET A 144 2.38 -12.27 -9.04
C MET A 144 1.32 -11.20 -8.75
N THR A 145 0.11 -11.65 -8.44
CA THR A 145 -0.94 -10.81 -7.85
C THR A 145 -1.10 -11.21 -6.40
N VAL A 146 -0.99 -10.23 -5.50
CA VAL A 146 -1.30 -10.38 -4.07
C VAL A 146 -2.55 -9.59 -3.77
N GLU A 147 -3.58 -10.25 -3.22
CA GLU A 147 -4.79 -9.62 -2.72
C GLU A 147 -4.96 -9.93 -1.24
N PHE A 148 -5.48 -8.97 -0.48
CA PHE A 148 -5.78 -9.11 0.94
C PHE A 148 -6.91 -8.20 1.36
N GLU A 149 -7.64 -8.62 2.40
CA GLU A 149 -8.68 -7.83 3.02
C GLU A 149 -8.11 -6.86 4.05
N VAL A 150 -8.69 -5.67 4.10
CA VAL A 150 -8.29 -4.61 5.02
C VAL A 150 -9.52 -4.17 5.81
N PRO A 151 -9.44 -4.06 7.16
CA PRO A 151 -10.55 -3.56 7.95
C PRO A 151 -10.99 -2.17 7.49
N GLU A 152 -12.30 -1.93 7.45
CA GLU A 152 -12.88 -0.65 7.04
C GLU A 152 -12.32 0.53 7.84
N THR A 153 -12.07 0.34 9.15
CA THR A 153 -11.46 1.36 10.01
C THR A 153 -10.09 1.82 9.51
N VAL A 154 -9.26 0.89 9.01
CA VAL A 154 -7.95 1.19 8.42
C VAL A 154 -8.13 1.92 7.09
N ILE A 155 -9.05 1.47 6.23
CA ILE A 155 -9.35 2.13 4.96
C ILE A 155 -9.81 3.57 5.17
N ARG A 156 -10.73 3.80 6.10
CA ARG A 156 -11.22 5.14 6.42
C ARG A 156 -10.13 6.01 7.04
N ALA A 157 -9.26 5.46 7.89
CA ALA A 157 -8.11 6.18 8.42
C ALA A 157 -7.12 6.60 7.31
N VAL A 158 -6.87 5.72 6.33
CA VAL A 158 -6.04 6.04 5.16
C VAL A 158 -6.71 7.09 4.27
N ALA A 159 -8.01 7.00 4.02
CA ALA A 159 -8.73 8.05 3.30
C ALA A 159 -8.60 9.42 4.01
N ALA A 160 -8.70 9.44 5.33
CA ALA A 160 -8.60 10.66 6.14
C ALA A 160 -7.20 11.30 6.15
N THR A 161 -6.15 10.56 5.76
CA THR A 161 -4.79 11.11 5.65
C THR A 161 -4.55 11.85 4.34
N TYR A 162 -5.48 11.79 3.38
CA TYR A 162 -5.38 12.54 2.13
C TYR A 162 -5.19 14.03 2.39
N ARG A 163 -4.14 14.60 1.80
CA ARG A 163 -3.91 16.04 1.71
C ARG A 163 -3.59 16.38 0.26
N PRO A 164 -4.21 17.43 -0.34
CA PRO A 164 -3.92 17.83 -1.71
C PRO A 164 -2.43 18.03 -1.95
N GLY A 165 -1.89 17.43 -3.02
CA GLY A 165 -0.47 17.53 -3.37
C GLY A 165 0.50 16.69 -2.54
N ASP A 166 0.05 16.05 -1.44
CA ASP A 166 0.91 15.18 -0.64
C ASP A 166 1.29 13.92 -1.42
N ARG A 167 2.60 13.61 -1.41
CA ARG A 167 3.19 12.47 -2.12
C ARG A 167 3.49 11.29 -1.22
N MET A 168 3.11 11.35 0.05
CA MET A 168 3.30 10.27 1.00
C MET A 168 2.32 9.11 0.73
N PRO A 169 2.80 7.91 0.36
CA PRO A 169 1.93 6.75 0.20
C PRO A 169 1.52 6.16 1.56
N TRP A 170 0.34 5.54 1.62
CA TRP A 170 0.08 4.54 2.64
C TRP A 170 0.94 3.31 2.38
N SER A 171 1.76 2.96 3.37
CA SER A 171 2.79 1.93 3.23
C SER A 171 2.25 0.55 3.59
N VAL A 172 2.47 -0.42 2.71
CA VAL A 172 2.11 -1.82 2.91
C VAL A 172 3.37 -2.66 2.74
N ARG A 173 3.71 -3.45 3.75
CA ARG A 173 4.87 -4.34 3.73
C ARG A 173 4.40 -5.76 3.44
N LEU A 174 4.82 -6.31 2.31
CA LEU A 174 4.59 -7.70 1.92
C LEU A 174 5.80 -8.50 2.35
N LYS A 175 5.59 -9.58 3.12
CA LYS A 175 6.65 -10.40 3.71
C LYS A 175 6.49 -11.86 3.33
N ASP A 176 7.63 -12.54 3.22
CA ASP A 176 7.70 -13.99 3.17
C ASP A 176 7.79 -14.62 4.57
N ASP A 177 7.87 -15.95 4.59
CA ASP A 177 7.95 -16.75 5.81
C ASP A 177 9.28 -16.58 6.58
N GLN A 178 10.34 -16.12 5.91
CA GLN A 178 11.62 -15.76 6.52
C GLN A 178 11.62 -14.33 7.08
N GLY A 179 10.55 -13.57 6.82
CA GLY A 179 10.42 -12.17 7.24
C GLY A 179 11.07 -11.17 6.29
N GLU A 180 11.69 -11.63 5.21
CA GLU A 180 12.15 -10.79 4.11
C GLU A 180 10.96 -10.28 3.31
N GLY A 181 11.16 -9.24 2.51
CA GLY A 181 10.07 -8.73 1.70
C GLY A 181 10.27 -7.31 1.18
N LEU A 182 9.17 -6.73 0.70
CA LEU A 182 9.17 -5.43 0.04
C LEU A 182 8.08 -4.53 0.60
N THR A 183 8.31 -3.23 0.48
CA THR A 183 7.30 -2.23 0.81
C THR A 183 6.76 -1.60 -0.46
N VAL A 184 5.43 -1.60 -0.58
CA VAL A 184 4.67 -0.96 -1.65
C VAL A 184 3.82 0.18 -1.06
N GLY A 185 3.37 1.07 -1.94
CA GLY A 185 2.55 2.22 -1.59
C GLY A 185 1.18 2.17 -2.25
N LEU A 186 0.16 2.67 -1.57
CA LEU A 186 -1.13 3.03 -2.15
C LEU A 186 -1.40 4.52 -1.89
N ALA A 187 -2.02 5.24 -2.83
CA ALA A 187 -2.24 6.66 -2.64
C ALA A 187 -3.49 6.92 -1.78
N PRO A 188 -3.37 7.71 -0.70
CA PRO A 188 -4.53 8.11 0.11
C PRO A 188 -5.65 8.77 -0.70
N VAL A 189 -5.31 9.54 -1.73
CA VAL A 189 -6.30 10.18 -2.62
C VAL A 189 -7.20 9.16 -3.32
N GLU A 190 -6.67 8.00 -3.72
CA GLU A 190 -7.48 6.94 -4.36
C GLU A 190 -8.36 6.21 -3.36
N VAL A 191 -7.85 6.00 -2.15
CA VAL A 191 -8.63 5.40 -1.07
C VAL A 191 -9.79 6.32 -0.72
N ALA A 192 -9.55 7.63 -0.59
CA ALA A 192 -10.58 8.62 -0.37
C ALA A 192 -11.62 8.68 -1.51
N GLY A 193 -11.17 8.62 -2.77
CA GLY A 193 -12.07 8.60 -3.92
C GLY A 193 -12.95 7.34 -3.96
N LEU A 194 -12.38 6.17 -3.68
CA LEU A 194 -13.16 4.93 -3.61
C LEU A 194 -14.17 4.95 -2.45
N VAL A 195 -13.76 5.39 -1.26
CA VAL A 195 -14.66 5.56 -0.10
C VAL A 195 -15.82 6.48 -0.45
N SER A 196 -15.53 7.63 -1.07
CA SER A 196 -16.56 8.57 -1.52
C SER A 196 -17.52 7.96 -2.55
N ALA A 197 -17.04 7.14 -3.49
CA ALA A 197 -17.88 6.47 -4.47
C ALA A 197 -18.82 5.45 -3.82
N VAL A 198 -18.30 4.64 -2.89
CA VAL A 198 -19.05 3.63 -2.13
C VAL A 198 -20.11 4.28 -1.23
N ASP A 199 -19.75 5.35 -0.52
CA ASP A 199 -20.66 6.05 0.41
C ASP A 199 -21.79 6.76 -0.35
N ARG A 200 -21.53 7.31 -1.55
CA ARG A 200 -22.54 7.97 -2.39
C ARG A 200 -23.45 7.01 -3.15
N TRP A 201 -23.03 5.76 -3.34
CA TRP A 201 -23.84 4.80 -4.07
C TRP A 201 -25.13 4.49 -3.31
N LYS A 202 -26.25 4.84 -3.93
CA LYS A 202 -27.61 4.51 -3.52
C LYS A 202 -28.15 3.46 -4.49
N ARG A 203 -28.86 2.47 -3.95
CA ARG A 203 -29.61 1.50 -4.74
C ARG A 203 -30.72 2.22 -5.52
#